data_AF-A0A109JBP5-F1
#
_entry.id   AF-A0A109JBP5-F1
#
_cell.length_a   1.000
_cell.length_b   1.000
_cell.length_c   1.000
_cell.angle_alpha   90.00
_cell.angle_beta   90.00
_cell.angle_gamma   90.00
#
_symmetry.space_group_name_H-M   'P 1'
#
loop_
_entity.id
_entity.type
_entity.pdbx_description
1 polymer ?
#
loop_
_entity_poly.entity_id
_entity_poly.type
_entity_poly.pdbx_seq_one_letter_code
_entity_poly.pdbx_strand_id
1 'polypeptide(L)'
;MDLSRRTILKGAGALSLLGSRLGTSALAQPAPAGPGADLPPILFVHGNGDQAPLWVTTIWRMESNGVPRERLFAINFTDPLARTDDKVEQANRSSTEDQRRELGEAIAALKQRAGAARVALVGNSRGGYAIRNYIKNGGGGDVSHAVLCGTPNHGVYAWDDGLGNEFNGRGPFLRGLNDGDSEVTAGTAFLTLRSDGLDKFAQADGRFVGKSGTPTNVTADGPALKGATNLVLGALDHRETAYHPRAFREIYKFIAGREPSRIDIVPEPTVKLSGLVTATPGGVPTNRPVSGASVDIYRVSADTGERIGGPLHSSQTSADGRWGPAQVDPSWPLEFVLTSPGALTTHVYRSPFPRSSDIVHLRAARPLLPADAGAGAIVLMSRPRGYFGLPRDIVLLDGKEPSDVKPGVPTDSVTTLRLPAAEVGRPVVGVFNLERIVARTWPASENRIAIAELTY
;
A
#
# COMPACT_ATOMS: atom_id res chain seq x y z
N MET A 1 -49.56 53.14 -16.36
CA MET A 1 -50.32 52.85 -17.59
C MET A 1 -49.63 53.61 -18.70
N ASP A 2 -48.97 53.07 -19.72
CA ASP A 2 -48.54 51.73 -20.07
C ASP A 2 -47.28 51.93 -20.93
N LEU A 3 -46.25 51.09 -20.72
CA LEU A 3 -45.08 51.01 -21.59
C LEU A 3 -45.07 49.61 -22.20
N SER A 4 -45.11 49.53 -23.53
CA SER A 4 -44.80 48.30 -24.26
C SER A 4 -43.48 48.47 -25.02
N ARG A 5 -42.57 47.54 -24.72
CA ARG A 5 -41.22 47.39 -25.24
C ARG A 5 -41.23 46.57 -26.53
N ARG A 6 -40.81 47.14 -27.65
CA ARG A 6 -40.27 46.38 -28.80
C ARG A 6 -39.46 47.30 -29.71
N THR A 7 -38.15 47.07 -29.68
CA THR A 7 -37.16 47.11 -30.78
C THR A 7 -37.12 48.36 -31.67
N ILE A 8 -35.92 48.94 -31.77
CA ILE A 8 -35.35 49.85 -32.80
C ILE A 8 -34.48 50.87 -32.02
N LEU A 9 -33.17 51.07 -32.24
CA LEU A 9 -32.52 51.39 -33.51
C LEU A 9 -31.00 51.19 -33.43
N LYS A 10 -30.46 50.76 -34.56
CA LYS A 10 -29.05 50.79 -34.97
C LYS A 10 -28.47 52.22 -34.99
N GLY A 11 -27.21 52.35 -34.55
CA GLY A 11 -26.14 52.97 -35.33
C GLY A 11 -26.09 54.51 -35.50
N ALA A 12 -25.19 55.13 -34.74
CA ALA A 12 -24.38 56.31 -35.10
C ALA A 12 -23.31 56.44 -34.00
N GLY A 13 -22.03 56.73 -34.21
CA GLY A 13 -21.24 57.08 -35.37
C GLY A 13 -19.77 57.00 -34.93
N ALA A 14 -18.88 56.86 -35.90
CA ALA A 14 -17.44 56.77 -35.70
C ALA A 14 -16.85 58.08 -35.17
N LEU A 15 -16.00 58.01 -34.14
CA LEU A 15 -14.92 58.98 -33.93
C LEU A 15 -13.68 58.27 -33.37
N SER A 16 -12.61 58.41 -34.13
CA SER A 16 -11.27 57.87 -33.89
C SER A 16 -10.61 58.56 -32.70
N LEU A 17 -10.09 57.78 -31.75
CA LEU A 17 -9.03 58.22 -30.85
C LEU A 17 -7.94 57.14 -30.82
N LEU A 18 -6.84 57.43 -31.50
CA LEU A 18 -5.54 56.80 -31.27
C LEU A 18 -5.14 57.05 -29.81
N GLY A 19 -5.38 56.04 -28.96
CA GLY A 19 -4.91 56.01 -27.57
C GLY A 19 -3.93 54.85 -27.41
N SER A 20 -2.68 55.20 -27.15
CA SER A 20 -1.57 54.34 -26.74
C SER A 20 -1.99 53.13 -25.89
N ARG A 21 -1.83 51.91 -26.43
CA ARG A 21 -1.89 50.68 -25.64
C ARG A 21 -0.56 50.51 -24.88
N LEU A 22 -0.48 51.11 -23.70
CA LEU A 22 0.38 50.57 -22.65
C LEU A 22 -0.27 49.26 -22.18
N GLY A 23 0.21 48.14 -22.73
CA GLY A 23 -0.17 46.81 -22.25
C GLY A 23 0.44 46.59 -20.88
N THR A 24 -0.29 46.91 -19.82
CA THR A 24 -0.02 46.32 -18.50
C THR A 24 -0.28 44.82 -18.64
N SER A 25 0.78 44.02 -18.65
CA SER A 25 0.67 42.57 -18.49
C SER A 25 -0.13 42.31 -17.22
N ALA A 26 -1.35 41.82 -17.38
CA ALA A 26 -2.11 41.26 -16.28
C ALA A 26 -1.30 40.05 -15.78
N LEU A 27 -0.63 40.22 -14.65
CA LEU A 27 -0.05 39.10 -13.91
C LEU A 27 -1.19 38.13 -13.65
N ALA A 28 -1.09 36.92 -14.22
CA ALA A 28 -1.99 35.84 -13.90
C ALA A 28 -1.95 35.65 -12.38
N GLN A 29 -3.06 35.93 -11.70
CA GLN A 29 -3.18 35.56 -10.29
C GLN A 29 -3.05 34.03 -10.22
N PRO A 30 -2.15 33.49 -9.38
CA PRO A 30 -2.12 32.06 -9.13
C PRO A 30 -3.51 31.65 -8.63
N ALA A 31 -4.04 30.56 -9.17
CA ALA A 31 -5.28 29.97 -8.67
C ALA A 31 -5.16 29.80 -7.15
N PRO A 32 -6.20 30.09 -6.36
CA PRO A 32 -6.16 29.88 -4.92
C PRO A 32 -5.76 28.42 -4.66
N ALA A 33 -4.73 28.25 -3.83
CA ALA A 33 -4.25 26.94 -3.45
C ALA A 33 -5.43 26.12 -2.90
N GLY A 34 -5.70 24.96 -3.48
CA GLY A 34 -6.78 24.10 -3.01
C GLY A 34 -6.55 23.68 -1.55
N PRO A 35 -7.59 23.26 -0.81
CA PRO A 35 -7.50 22.92 0.62
C PRO A 35 -6.45 21.86 1.02
N GLY A 36 -5.83 21.17 0.05
CA GLY A 36 -4.80 20.16 0.24
C GLY A 36 -3.35 20.66 0.06
N ALA A 37 -3.14 21.89 -0.41
CA ALA A 37 -1.79 22.45 -0.60
C ALA A 37 -1.07 22.76 0.73
N ASP A 38 -1.83 22.94 1.81
CA ASP A 38 -1.31 23.29 3.14
C ASP A 38 -0.82 22.07 3.95
N LEU A 39 -1.04 20.84 3.44
CA LEU A 39 -0.58 19.62 4.10
C LEU A 39 0.94 19.44 3.93
N PRO A 40 1.69 19.01 4.98
CA PRO A 40 3.07 18.61 4.79
C PRO A 40 3.16 17.45 3.78
N PRO A 41 4.25 17.33 2.99
CA PRO A 41 4.45 16.15 2.16
C PRO A 41 4.43 14.89 3.01
N ILE A 42 3.80 13.83 2.50
CA ILE A 42 3.55 12.59 3.23
C ILE A 42 4.40 11.48 2.63
N LEU A 43 5.19 10.82 3.49
CA LEU A 43 5.90 9.59 3.16
C LEU A 43 5.24 8.40 3.87
N PHE A 44 4.74 7.47 3.08
CA PHE A 44 4.15 6.21 3.52
C PHE A 44 5.20 5.11 3.60
N VAL A 45 5.23 4.37 4.70
CA VAL A 45 6.28 3.42 5.07
C VAL A 45 5.68 2.04 5.33
N HIS A 46 5.97 1.07 4.45
CA HIS A 46 5.40 -0.28 4.55
C HIS A 46 6.05 -1.13 5.66
N GLY A 47 5.43 -2.28 5.96
CA GLY A 47 5.85 -3.21 6.99
C GLY A 47 6.94 -4.21 6.57
N ASN A 48 7.18 -5.17 7.48
CA ASN A 48 8.18 -6.23 7.31
C ASN A 48 7.82 -7.15 6.13
N GLY A 49 8.71 -7.28 5.16
CA GLY A 49 8.50 -8.11 3.97
C GLY A 49 7.50 -7.56 2.94
N ASP A 50 6.94 -6.37 3.19
CA ASP A 50 5.97 -5.71 2.32
C ASP A 50 6.66 -4.76 1.32
N GLN A 51 5.85 -4.01 0.57
CA GLN A 51 6.27 -3.13 -0.52
C GLN A 51 5.36 -1.89 -0.62
N ALA A 52 5.84 -0.83 -1.27
CA ALA A 52 5.12 0.43 -1.46
C ALA A 52 3.65 0.30 -1.95
N PRO A 53 3.30 -0.57 -2.92
CA PRO A 53 1.93 -0.68 -3.46
C PRO A 53 0.81 -0.93 -2.44
N LEU A 54 1.12 -1.40 -1.22
CA LEU A 54 0.11 -1.54 -0.18
C LEU A 54 -0.57 -0.19 0.14
N TRP A 55 0.14 0.93 -0.05
CA TRP A 55 -0.39 2.28 0.18
C TRP A 55 -1.24 2.86 -0.96
N VAL A 56 -1.38 2.18 -2.10
CA VAL A 56 -2.01 2.75 -3.30
C VAL A 56 -3.43 3.27 -3.05
N THR A 57 -4.25 2.55 -2.27
CA THR A 57 -5.62 2.96 -1.97
C THR A 57 -5.66 4.15 -1.01
N THR A 58 -4.74 4.21 -0.05
CA THR A 58 -4.58 5.38 0.83
C THR A 58 -4.16 6.62 0.04
N ILE A 59 -3.20 6.48 -0.89
CA ILE A 59 -2.76 7.57 -1.78
C ILE A 59 -3.93 8.06 -2.64
N TRP A 60 -4.68 7.16 -3.27
CA TRP A 60 -5.83 7.54 -4.07
C TRP A 60 -6.93 8.24 -3.25
N ARG A 61 -7.14 7.85 -1.99
CA ARG A 61 -8.06 8.55 -1.08
C ARG A 61 -7.54 9.93 -0.71
N MET A 62 -6.24 10.11 -0.52
CA MET A 62 -5.63 11.45 -0.32
C MET A 62 -5.84 12.34 -1.56
N GLU A 63 -5.53 11.83 -2.75
CA GLU A 63 -5.75 12.56 -4.01
C GLU A 63 -7.23 12.92 -4.22
N SER A 64 -8.14 12.00 -3.90
CA SER A 64 -9.59 12.23 -3.96
C SER A 64 -10.08 13.29 -2.96
N ASN A 65 -9.25 13.64 -1.98
CA ASN A 65 -9.46 14.72 -1.02
C ASN A 65 -8.60 15.97 -1.33
N GLY A 66 -8.11 16.08 -2.56
CA GLY A 66 -7.41 17.26 -3.06
C GLY A 66 -5.95 17.39 -2.64
N VAL A 67 -5.35 16.33 -2.08
CA VAL A 67 -3.91 16.33 -1.78
C VAL A 67 -3.12 16.14 -3.08
N PRO A 68 -2.19 17.04 -3.44
CA PRO A 68 -1.45 16.93 -4.68
C PRO A 68 -0.58 15.66 -4.74
N ARG A 69 -0.57 14.96 -5.87
CA ARG A 69 0.19 13.69 -6.06
C ARG A 69 1.68 13.87 -5.79
N GLU A 70 2.24 15.00 -6.19
CA GLU A 70 3.64 15.37 -5.97
C GLU A 70 4.03 15.61 -4.51
N ARG A 71 3.07 15.50 -3.57
CA ARG A 71 3.28 15.52 -2.12
C ARG A 71 3.10 14.14 -1.47
N LEU A 72 2.74 13.10 -2.22
CA LEU A 72 2.43 11.77 -1.71
C LEU A 72 3.44 10.75 -2.23
N PHE A 73 4.17 10.12 -1.33
CA PHE A 73 5.23 9.17 -1.68
C PHE A 73 5.15 7.94 -0.81
N ALA A 74 5.46 6.78 -1.38
CA ALA A 74 5.67 5.56 -0.61
C ALA A 74 7.10 5.08 -0.80
N ILE A 75 7.83 4.89 0.30
CA ILE A 75 9.16 4.27 0.25
C ILE A 75 9.01 2.78 -0.08
N ASN A 76 9.98 2.24 -0.80
CA ASN A 76 10.06 0.83 -1.16
C ASN A 76 11.41 0.27 -0.69
N PHE A 77 11.51 -0.08 0.59
CA PHE A 77 12.78 -0.50 1.22
C PHE A 77 13.39 -1.67 0.48
N THR A 78 14.68 -1.60 0.20
CA THR A 78 15.41 -2.55 -0.64
C THR A 78 15.24 -4.00 -0.17
N ASP A 79 15.55 -4.25 1.11
CA ASP A 79 15.37 -5.53 1.78
C ASP A 79 14.36 -5.37 2.92
N PRO A 80 13.05 -5.58 2.67
CA PRO A 80 12.00 -5.22 3.61
C PRO A 80 11.89 -6.17 4.81
N LEU A 81 12.51 -7.35 4.76
CA LEU A 81 12.52 -8.31 5.85
C LEU A 81 13.62 -8.02 6.87
N ALA A 82 13.27 -8.11 8.15
CA ALA A 82 14.21 -8.02 9.25
C ALA A 82 15.14 -9.24 9.33
N ARG A 83 16.35 -9.00 9.83
CA ARG A 83 17.26 -10.06 10.28
C ARG A 83 16.68 -10.77 11.51
N THR A 84 17.03 -12.04 11.69
CA THR A 84 16.62 -12.80 12.90
C THR A 84 17.26 -12.21 14.16
N ASP A 85 18.53 -11.81 14.05
CA ASP A 85 19.26 -11.02 15.04
C ASP A 85 19.79 -9.78 14.31
N ASP A 86 19.47 -8.58 14.81
CA ASP A 86 19.74 -7.31 14.13
C ASP A 86 21.23 -7.11 13.80
N LYS A 87 22.12 -7.62 14.66
CA LYS A 87 23.56 -7.45 14.53
C LYS A 87 24.24 -8.51 13.68
N VAL A 88 23.53 -9.59 13.34
CA VAL A 88 24.08 -10.69 12.54
C VAL A 88 23.63 -10.49 11.10
N GLU A 89 24.59 -10.30 10.19
CA GLU A 89 24.29 -10.19 8.76
C GLU A 89 23.50 -11.40 8.27
N GLN A 90 22.48 -11.12 7.47
CA GLN A 90 21.63 -12.14 6.86
C GLN A 90 21.28 -11.68 5.45
N ALA A 91 21.55 -12.53 4.46
CA ALA A 91 21.32 -12.18 3.06
C ALA A 91 19.86 -11.79 2.80
N ASN A 92 19.67 -10.78 1.95
CA ASN A 92 18.36 -10.27 1.52
C ASN A 92 17.47 -9.74 2.67
N ARG A 93 18.08 -9.31 3.78
CA ARG A 93 17.42 -8.79 4.98
C ARG A 93 18.17 -7.60 5.56
N SER A 94 17.42 -6.66 6.12
CA SER A 94 17.94 -5.40 6.66
C SER A 94 17.96 -5.38 8.18
N SER A 95 18.95 -4.70 8.74
CA SER A 95 18.95 -4.29 10.14
C SER A 95 18.05 -3.08 10.39
N THR A 96 17.86 -2.73 11.66
CA THR A 96 17.22 -1.50 12.10
C THR A 96 17.95 -0.24 11.61
N GLU A 97 19.29 -0.32 11.50
CA GLU A 97 20.14 0.76 11.01
C GLU A 97 20.04 0.93 9.49
N ASP A 98 20.01 -0.18 8.74
CA ASP A 98 19.80 -0.14 7.29
C ASP A 98 18.47 0.54 6.93
N GLN A 99 17.38 0.16 7.61
CA GLN A 99 16.08 0.79 7.40
C GLN A 99 16.07 2.27 7.83
N ARG A 100 16.75 2.63 8.92
CA ARG A 100 16.83 4.04 9.37
C ARG A 100 17.54 4.89 8.33
N ARG A 101 18.62 4.38 7.73
CA ARG A 101 19.37 5.05 6.66
C ARG A 101 18.51 5.24 5.41
N GLU A 102 17.92 4.17 4.89
CA GLU A 102 17.05 4.25 3.69
C GLU A 102 15.85 5.20 3.91
N LEU A 103 15.26 5.21 5.12
CA LEU A 103 14.20 6.15 5.45
C LEU A 103 14.70 7.60 5.46
N GLY A 104 15.87 7.86 6.05
CA GLY A 104 16.47 9.19 6.08
C GLY A 104 16.75 9.75 4.68
N GLU A 105 17.25 8.92 3.77
CA GLU A 105 17.46 9.26 2.36
C GLU A 105 16.14 9.62 1.66
N ALA A 106 15.09 8.82 1.87
CA ALA A 106 13.76 9.09 1.31
C ALA A 106 13.13 10.39 1.86
N ILE A 107 13.31 10.68 3.15
CA ILE A 107 12.86 11.93 3.78
C ILE A 107 13.58 13.13 3.17
N ALA A 108 14.90 13.05 3.03
CA ALA A 108 15.70 14.12 2.42
C ALA A 108 15.28 14.39 0.97
N ALA A 109 15.11 13.33 0.17
CA ALA A 109 14.64 13.43 -1.21
C ALA A 109 13.24 14.05 -1.32
N LEU A 110 12.32 13.66 -0.43
CA LEU A 110 10.97 14.23 -0.39
C LEU A 110 10.98 15.71 -0.02
N LYS A 111 11.71 16.08 1.03
CA LYS A 111 11.87 17.49 1.45
C LYS A 111 12.40 18.34 0.30
N GLN A 112 13.43 17.85 -0.40
CA GLN A 112 14.01 18.53 -1.55
C GLN A 112 12.99 18.68 -2.68
N ARG A 113 12.30 17.61 -3.08
CA ARG A 113 11.33 17.63 -4.18
C ARG A 113 10.13 18.53 -3.88
N ALA A 114 9.66 18.56 -2.65
CA ALA A 114 8.49 19.33 -2.25
C ALA A 114 8.81 20.75 -1.74
N GLY A 115 10.10 21.11 -1.61
CA GLY A 115 10.51 22.38 -1.03
C GLY A 115 10.05 22.56 0.43
N ALA A 116 9.95 21.47 1.19
CA ALA A 116 9.36 21.46 2.53
C ALA A 116 10.42 21.30 3.62
N ALA A 117 10.27 22.04 4.72
CA ALA A 117 11.17 21.92 5.88
C ALA A 117 10.93 20.63 6.68
N ARG A 118 9.69 20.12 6.70
CA ARG A 118 9.29 18.92 7.43
C ARG A 118 8.31 18.08 6.61
N VAL A 119 8.26 16.78 6.90
CA VAL A 119 7.33 15.82 6.28
C VAL A 119 6.40 15.22 7.33
N ALA A 120 5.31 14.60 6.90
CA ALA A 120 4.54 13.66 7.71
C ALA A 120 4.91 12.23 7.34
N LEU A 121 5.05 11.35 8.33
CA LEU A 121 5.39 9.95 8.14
C LEU A 121 4.22 9.07 8.60
N VAL A 122 3.85 8.10 7.76
CA VAL A 122 2.77 7.15 8.06
C VAL A 122 3.33 5.74 7.87
N GLY A 123 3.48 4.99 8.95
CA GLY A 123 4.08 3.65 8.93
C GLY A 123 3.10 2.56 9.32
N ASN A 124 3.17 1.41 8.66
CA ASN A 124 2.51 0.18 9.10
C ASN A 124 3.54 -0.80 9.68
N SER A 125 3.18 -1.50 10.76
CA SER A 125 4.00 -2.60 11.29
C SER A 125 5.45 -2.13 11.55
N ARG A 126 6.45 -2.90 11.10
CA ARG A 126 7.89 -2.57 11.11
C ARG A 126 8.24 -1.21 10.53
N GLY A 127 7.45 -0.67 9.59
CA GLY A 127 7.66 0.69 9.07
C GLY A 127 7.58 1.76 10.16
N GLY A 128 6.79 1.53 11.21
CA GLY A 128 6.76 2.40 12.38
C GLY A 128 8.04 2.34 13.22
N TYR A 129 8.75 1.22 13.24
CA TYR A 129 10.07 1.15 13.88
C TYR A 129 11.08 2.04 13.16
N ALA A 130 11.11 2.01 11.82
CA ALA A 130 12.00 2.88 11.05
C ALA A 130 11.72 4.36 11.35
N ILE A 131 10.43 4.75 11.40
CA ILE A 131 10.00 6.12 11.75
C ILE A 131 10.48 6.50 13.16
N ARG A 132 10.16 5.68 14.18
CA ARG A 132 10.55 5.96 15.56
C ARG A 132 12.07 6.01 15.73
N ASN A 133 12.78 5.09 15.09
CA ASN A 133 14.25 5.02 15.13
C ASN A 133 14.88 6.27 14.51
N TYR A 134 14.37 6.73 13.37
CA TYR A 134 14.84 7.97 12.74
C TYR A 134 14.60 9.20 13.64
N ILE A 135 13.38 9.34 14.18
CA ILE A 135 13.00 10.49 15.01
C ILE A 135 13.82 10.54 16.31
N LYS A 136 13.93 9.41 17.03
CA LYS A 136 14.64 9.32 18.32
C LYS A 136 16.13 9.59 18.16
N ASN A 137 16.72 9.19 17.03
CA ASN A 137 18.15 9.34 16.75
C ASN A 137 18.48 10.58 15.91
N GLY A 138 17.89 11.72 16.27
CA GLY A 138 18.24 13.04 15.73
C GLY A 138 17.40 13.55 14.56
N GLY A 139 16.51 12.73 13.99
CA GLY A 139 15.67 13.09 12.84
C GLY A 139 14.37 13.85 13.19
N GLY A 140 14.06 14.09 14.46
CA GLY A 140 12.78 14.70 14.87
C GLY A 140 12.53 16.10 14.29
N GLY A 141 13.57 16.87 14.00
CA GLY A 141 13.47 18.18 13.35
C GLY A 141 12.84 18.10 11.95
N ASP A 142 12.96 16.97 11.27
CA ASP A 142 12.48 16.76 9.91
C ASP A 142 11.02 16.28 9.83
N VAL A 143 10.40 15.92 10.96
CA VAL A 143 9.12 15.19 10.97
C VAL A 143 8.03 15.95 11.72
N SER A 144 7.04 16.48 11.02
CA SER A 144 5.88 17.16 11.62
C SER A 144 4.92 16.21 12.35
N HIS A 145 4.61 15.07 11.71
CA HIS A 145 3.64 14.09 12.19
C HIS A 145 4.21 12.67 11.99
N ALA A 146 3.97 11.80 12.96
CA ALA A 146 4.27 10.37 12.90
C ALA A 146 3.01 9.56 13.22
N VAL A 147 2.47 8.87 12.23
CA VAL A 147 1.30 8.00 12.37
C VAL A 147 1.73 6.54 12.29
N LEU A 148 1.50 5.79 13.36
CA LEU A 148 1.98 4.42 13.54
C LEU A 148 0.80 3.45 13.57
N CYS A 149 0.67 2.65 12.52
CA CYS A 149 -0.48 1.79 12.27
C CYS A 149 -0.14 0.34 12.55
N GLY A 150 -0.67 -0.23 13.65
CA GLY A 150 -0.38 -1.60 14.07
C GLY A 150 1.13 -1.82 14.32
N THR A 151 1.89 -0.76 14.60
CA THR A 151 3.31 -0.89 14.90
C THR A 151 3.46 -1.61 16.23
N PRO A 152 4.22 -2.72 16.31
CA PRO A 152 4.39 -3.46 17.56
C PRO A 152 5.33 -2.72 18.52
N ASN A 153 4.92 -1.54 19.00
CA ASN A 153 5.77 -0.59 19.73
C ASN A 153 6.39 -1.15 21.02
N HIS A 154 5.79 -2.20 21.58
CA HIS A 154 6.28 -2.93 22.75
C HIS A 154 6.70 -4.38 22.41
N GLY A 155 6.94 -4.65 21.13
CA GLY A 155 7.32 -5.95 20.59
C GLY A 155 6.12 -6.79 20.15
N VAL A 156 6.42 -7.88 19.47
CA VAL A 156 5.46 -8.97 19.18
C VAL A 156 5.53 -10.09 20.23
N TYR A 157 6.59 -10.05 21.04
CA TYR A 157 6.79 -10.79 22.28
C TYR A 157 7.83 -10.05 23.14
N ALA A 158 7.89 -10.36 24.42
CA ALA A 158 8.86 -9.84 25.39
C ALA A 158 9.42 -11.00 26.23
N TRP A 159 10.49 -11.63 25.73
CA TRP A 159 11.14 -12.81 26.31
C TRP A 159 12.64 -12.59 26.55
N ASP A 160 13.25 -13.38 27.42
CA ASP A 160 14.70 -13.35 27.66
C ASP A 160 15.51 -14.00 26.52
N ASP A 161 14.88 -14.89 25.75
CA ASP A 161 15.46 -15.46 24.53
C ASP A 161 15.43 -14.46 23.38
N GLY A 162 16.45 -14.48 22.52
CA GLY A 162 16.44 -13.75 21.26
C GLY A 162 16.42 -12.23 21.42
N LEU A 163 17.13 -11.69 22.41
CA LEU A 163 17.20 -10.24 22.67
C LEU A 163 17.73 -9.42 21.48
N GLY A 164 18.50 -10.02 20.57
CA GLY A 164 18.97 -9.37 19.34
C GLY A 164 17.88 -9.18 18.29
N ASN A 165 16.70 -9.78 18.45
CA ASN A 165 15.60 -9.61 17.51
C ASN A 165 14.89 -8.26 17.73
N GLU A 166 14.76 -7.45 16.68
CA GLU A 166 14.13 -6.12 16.76
C GLU A 166 12.63 -6.15 17.16
N PHE A 167 11.96 -7.31 17.09
CA PHE A 167 10.58 -7.47 17.53
C PHE A 167 10.44 -7.94 18.98
N ASN A 168 11.54 -8.18 19.70
CA ASN A 168 11.50 -8.52 21.12
C ASN A 168 11.43 -7.25 21.98
N GLY A 169 10.32 -7.05 22.71
CA GLY A 169 10.11 -5.89 23.60
C GLY A 169 11.15 -5.76 24.72
N ARG A 170 11.84 -6.84 25.09
CA ARG A 170 12.98 -6.82 26.06
C ARG A 170 14.32 -6.54 25.38
N GLY A 171 14.37 -6.58 24.05
CA GLY A 171 15.56 -6.29 23.26
C GLY A 171 16.05 -4.84 23.45
N PRO A 172 17.35 -4.58 23.22
CA PRO A 172 17.91 -3.24 23.39
C PRO A 172 17.31 -2.21 22.43
N PHE A 173 16.88 -2.63 21.24
CA PHE A 173 16.26 -1.75 20.26
C PHE A 173 14.98 -1.10 20.78
N LEU A 174 13.98 -1.91 21.14
CA LEU A 174 12.70 -1.40 21.63
C LEU A 174 12.80 -0.73 23.00
N ARG A 175 13.64 -1.26 23.90
CA ARG A 175 13.94 -0.55 25.15
C ARG A 175 14.51 0.85 24.90
N GLY A 176 15.43 1.00 23.95
CA GLY A 176 15.99 2.30 23.60
C GLY A 176 14.96 3.26 22.98
N LEU A 177 14.02 2.75 22.15
CA LEU A 177 12.94 3.58 21.60
C LEU A 177 11.92 4.00 22.66
N ASN A 178 11.66 3.15 23.65
CA ASN A 178 10.67 3.38 24.70
C ASN A 178 11.27 4.05 25.96
N ASP A 179 12.58 4.32 25.99
CA ASP A 179 13.25 4.91 27.14
C ASP A 179 12.88 6.38 27.37
N GLY A 180 12.77 6.77 28.65
CA GLY A 180 12.41 8.10 29.12
C GLY A 180 10.98 8.24 29.65
N ASP A 181 10.64 9.44 30.13
CA ASP A 181 9.31 9.73 30.70
C ASP A 181 8.17 9.69 29.66
N SER A 182 8.51 9.86 28.38
CA SER A 182 7.60 9.74 27.25
C SER A 182 8.26 8.90 26.15
N GLU A 183 7.45 8.08 25.47
CA GLU A 183 7.90 7.21 24.38
C GLU A 183 7.89 7.91 23.01
N VAL A 184 7.56 9.20 22.99
CA VAL A 184 7.52 10.06 21.81
C VAL A 184 8.49 11.23 21.96
N THR A 185 8.98 11.72 20.82
CA THR A 185 9.92 12.85 20.79
C THR A 185 9.16 14.18 20.67
N ALA A 186 9.47 15.11 21.56
CA ALA A 186 8.90 16.46 21.54
C ALA A 186 9.10 17.16 20.18
N GLY A 187 8.12 17.98 19.79
CA GLY A 187 8.12 18.71 18.52
C GLY A 187 7.60 17.91 17.32
N THR A 188 7.37 16.60 17.45
CA THR A 188 6.66 15.77 16.48
C THR A 188 5.31 15.33 17.06
N ALA A 189 4.23 15.46 16.30
CA ALA A 189 2.92 14.96 16.73
C ALA A 189 2.82 13.46 16.45
N PHE A 190 2.46 12.66 17.45
CA PHE A 190 2.32 11.21 17.32
C PHE A 190 0.88 10.72 17.42
N LEU A 191 0.50 9.84 16.49
CA LEU A 191 -0.73 9.06 16.50
C LEU A 191 -0.39 7.58 16.41
N THR A 192 -1.02 6.74 17.24
CA THR A 192 -1.05 5.29 17.04
C THR A 192 -2.46 4.84 16.68
N LEU A 193 -2.54 3.95 15.70
CA LEU A 193 -3.77 3.28 15.29
C LEU A 193 -3.63 1.80 15.57
N ARG A 194 -4.55 1.23 16.35
CA ARG A 194 -4.51 -0.18 16.73
C ARG A 194 -5.82 -0.90 16.54
N SER A 195 -5.71 -2.21 16.43
CA SER A 195 -6.84 -3.13 16.39
C SER A 195 -7.46 -3.32 17.77
N ASP A 196 -8.76 -3.59 17.79
CA ASP A 196 -9.44 -4.20 18.92
C ASP A 196 -9.30 -5.73 18.86
N GLY A 197 -8.09 -6.23 19.13
CA GLY A 197 -7.82 -7.65 19.36
C GLY A 197 -7.61 -8.55 18.13
N LEU A 198 -7.73 -8.06 16.89
CA LEU A 198 -7.51 -8.85 15.66
C LEU A 198 -6.14 -8.62 15.00
N ASP A 199 -5.24 -7.89 15.64
CA ASP A 199 -3.84 -7.79 15.20
C ASP A 199 -3.05 -9.02 15.67
N LYS A 200 -2.64 -9.89 14.73
CA LYS A 200 -1.88 -11.13 15.05
C LYS A 200 -0.55 -10.91 15.75
N PHE A 201 0.02 -9.70 15.70
CA PHE A 201 1.28 -9.34 16.32
C PHE A 201 1.11 -8.63 17.67
N ALA A 202 -0.13 -8.41 18.11
CA ALA A 202 -0.49 -7.86 19.43
C ALA A 202 -1.37 -8.85 20.19
N GLN A 203 -0.87 -10.07 20.39
CA GLN A 203 -1.61 -11.20 20.97
C GLN A 203 -0.93 -11.69 22.24
N ALA A 204 -1.72 -12.05 23.26
CA ALA A 204 -1.20 -12.56 24.53
C ALA A 204 -0.56 -13.95 24.41
N ASP A 205 -0.99 -14.75 23.44
CA ASP A 205 -0.50 -16.10 23.20
C ASP A 205 0.49 -16.15 22.03
N GLY A 206 1.59 -16.87 22.21
CA GLY A 206 2.72 -16.95 21.27
C GLY A 206 2.49 -17.80 20.03
N ARG A 207 1.26 -18.25 19.73
CA ARG A 207 0.97 -19.09 18.55
C ARG A 207 1.41 -18.47 17.22
N PHE A 208 1.32 -17.14 17.09
CA PHE A 208 1.68 -16.44 15.84
C PHE A 208 3.17 -16.15 15.69
N VAL A 209 3.96 -16.47 16.72
CA VAL A 209 5.42 -16.38 16.75
C VAL A 209 6.06 -17.74 17.00
N GLY A 210 5.31 -18.83 16.81
CA GLY A 210 5.80 -20.21 16.84
C GLY A 210 5.91 -20.85 18.23
N LYS A 211 5.46 -20.19 19.30
CA LYS A 211 5.42 -20.73 20.67
C LYS A 211 3.99 -20.76 21.23
N SER A 212 3.13 -21.58 20.63
CA SER A 212 1.73 -21.73 21.09
C SER A 212 1.66 -22.13 22.57
N GLY A 213 0.75 -21.52 23.34
CA GLY A 213 0.61 -21.73 24.78
C GLY A 213 1.62 -20.95 25.63
N THR A 214 2.60 -20.28 25.02
CA THR A 214 3.57 -19.45 25.75
C THR A 214 3.08 -18.00 25.76
N PRO A 215 2.94 -17.35 26.93
CA PRO A 215 2.61 -15.93 27.00
C PRO A 215 3.66 -15.08 26.27
N THR A 216 3.21 -14.19 25.38
CA THR A 216 4.10 -13.23 24.70
C THR A 216 4.52 -12.08 25.61
N ASN A 217 3.80 -11.87 26.73
CA ASN A 217 3.89 -10.68 27.57
C ASN A 217 3.57 -9.36 26.83
N VAL A 218 2.84 -9.44 25.71
CA VAL A 218 2.25 -8.29 25.03
C VAL A 218 0.72 -8.40 25.04
N THR A 219 0.02 -7.27 24.87
CA THR A 219 -1.44 -7.21 24.81
C THR A 219 -1.89 -6.47 23.55
N ALA A 220 -3.21 -6.40 23.32
CA ALA A 220 -3.80 -5.59 22.25
C ALA A 220 -3.52 -4.08 22.40
N ASP A 221 -3.05 -3.63 23.57
CA ASP A 221 -2.59 -2.25 23.81
C ASP A 221 -1.12 -2.05 23.44
N GLY A 222 -0.36 -3.11 23.14
CA GLY A 222 1.07 -3.06 22.82
C GLY A 222 1.47 -2.06 21.71
N PRO A 223 0.62 -1.78 20.70
CA PRO A 223 0.89 -0.71 19.74
C PRO A 223 0.75 0.73 20.25
N ALA A 224 0.11 0.97 21.40
CA ALA A 224 -0.02 2.30 21.96
C ALA A 224 1.34 2.85 22.44
N LEU A 225 1.45 4.18 22.53
CA LEU A 225 2.63 4.88 23.05
C LEU A 225 2.23 5.92 24.10
N LYS A 226 2.96 5.96 25.21
CA LYS A 226 2.85 7.00 26.24
C LYS A 226 3.30 8.35 25.68
N GLY A 227 2.35 9.30 25.63
CA GLY A 227 2.55 10.65 25.10
C GLY A 227 2.06 10.83 23.66
N ALA A 228 1.62 9.76 22.99
CA ALA A 228 0.92 9.86 21.70
C ALA A 228 -0.60 10.01 21.88
N THR A 229 -1.29 10.45 20.83
CA THR A 229 -2.71 10.15 20.67
C THR A 229 -2.84 8.67 20.29
N ASN A 230 -3.65 7.89 21.00
CA ASN A 230 -3.81 6.45 20.75
C ASN A 230 -5.28 6.14 20.43
N LEU A 231 -5.56 5.62 19.23
CA LEU A 231 -6.92 5.31 18.78
C LEU A 231 -7.09 3.82 18.45
N VAL A 232 -8.25 3.28 18.82
CA VAL A 232 -8.68 1.92 18.48
C VAL A 232 -9.65 1.98 17.30
N LEU A 233 -9.36 1.24 16.23
CA LEU A 233 -10.15 1.27 14.99
C LEU A 233 -11.27 0.21 14.95
N GLY A 234 -11.47 -0.54 16.04
CA GLY A 234 -12.34 -1.71 16.12
C GLY A 234 -11.65 -2.98 15.61
N ALA A 235 -12.45 -4.01 15.28
CA ALA A 235 -11.99 -5.34 14.88
C ALA A 235 -11.38 -5.38 13.46
N LEU A 236 -10.26 -4.69 13.27
CA LEU A 236 -9.44 -4.69 12.06
C LEU A 236 -8.24 -5.61 12.22
N ASP A 237 -7.82 -6.29 11.17
CA ASP A 237 -6.57 -7.05 11.19
C ASP A 237 -5.33 -6.14 11.22
N HIS A 238 -4.15 -6.73 11.40
CA HIS A 238 -2.89 -6.00 11.51
C HIS A 238 -2.60 -5.05 10.34
N ARG A 239 -2.87 -5.47 9.10
CA ARG A 239 -2.65 -4.64 7.90
C ARG A 239 -3.77 -3.61 7.74
N GLU A 240 -4.99 -3.98 8.07
CA GLU A 240 -6.14 -3.07 8.05
C GLU A 240 -5.97 -1.86 8.98
N THR A 241 -5.16 -1.95 10.04
CA THR A 241 -4.82 -0.78 10.88
C THR A 241 -4.21 0.39 10.10
N ALA A 242 -3.68 0.13 8.89
CA ALA A 242 -3.08 1.12 8.00
C ALA A 242 -3.87 1.36 6.71
N TYR A 243 -4.38 0.29 6.10
CA TYR A 243 -4.89 0.34 4.72
C TYR A 243 -6.43 0.39 4.64
N HIS A 244 -7.12 0.19 5.76
CA HIS A 244 -8.59 0.21 5.81
C HIS A 244 -9.13 1.66 5.68
N PRO A 245 -10.31 1.87 5.09
CA PRO A 245 -10.99 3.18 5.04
C PRO A 245 -11.05 3.95 6.37
N ARG A 246 -11.33 3.24 7.47
CA ARG A 246 -11.28 3.78 8.86
C ARG A 246 -9.89 4.33 9.22
N ALA A 247 -8.82 3.61 8.89
CA ALA A 247 -7.46 4.08 9.14
C ALA A 247 -7.15 5.33 8.32
N PHE A 248 -7.53 5.35 7.03
CA PHE A 248 -7.38 6.53 6.17
C PHE A 248 -8.02 7.78 6.78
N ARG A 249 -9.25 7.67 7.31
CA ARG A 249 -9.93 8.81 7.95
C ARG A 249 -9.09 9.40 9.09
N GLU A 250 -8.61 8.56 10.00
CA GLU A 250 -7.84 9.05 11.16
C GLU A 250 -6.45 9.58 10.75
N ILE A 251 -5.78 8.93 9.77
CA ILE A 251 -4.52 9.43 9.20
C ILE A 251 -4.73 10.84 8.60
N TYR A 252 -5.75 11.01 7.75
CA TYR A 252 -6.07 12.29 7.13
C TYR A 252 -6.39 13.34 8.18
N LYS A 253 -7.29 13.02 9.11
CA LYS A 253 -7.73 13.94 10.16
C LYS A 253 -6.58 14.43 11.02
N PHE A 254 -5.67 13.54 11.39
CA PHE A 254 -4.54 13.87 12.23
C PHE A 254 -3.55 14.81 11.53
N ILE A 255 -3.24 14.56 10.26
CA ILE A 255 -2.28 15.38 9.50
C ILE A 255 -2.91 16.69 9.02
N ALA A 256 -4.19 16.66 8.62
CA ALA A 256 -4.91 17.82 8.08
C ALA A 256 -5.53 18.72 9.15
N GLY A 257 -5.73 18.22 10.37
CA GLY A 257 -6.50 18.90 11.42
C GLY A 257 -8.01 18.97 11.15
N ARG A 258 -8.52 18.26 10.14
CA ARG A 258 -9.94 18.27 9.72
C ARG A 258 -10.36 16.95 9.07
N GLU A 259 -11.65 16.65 9.09
CA GLU A 259 -12.19 15.45 8.43
C GLU A 259 -11.90 15.44 6.91
N PRO A 260 -11.68 14.27 6.29
CA PRO A 260 -11.69 14.15 4.84
C PRO A 260 -13.10 14.45 4.31
N SER A 261 -13.17 15.06 3.14
CA SER A 261 -14.44 15.31 2.43
C SER A 261 -15.13 14.02 1.97
N ARG A 262 -14.36 12.93 1.79
CA ARG A 262 -14.85 11.61 1.35
C ARG A 262 -13.89 10.50 1.72
N ILE A 263 -14.43 9.29 1.79
CA ILE A 263 -13.67 8.04 1.96
C ILE A 263 -13.49 7.32 0.61
N ASP A 264 -14.43 7.51 -0.31
CA ASP A 264 -14.40 6.90 -1.63
C ASP A 264 -13.26 7.46 -2.50
N ILE A 265 -12.77 6.60 -3.39
CA ILE A 265 -11.77 6.96 -4.39
C ILE A 265 -12.50 7.48 -5.62
N VAL A 266 -12.27 8.75 -5.96
CA VAL A 266 -12.86 9.39 -7.14
C VAL A 266 -12.04 9.01 -8.38
N PRO A 267 -12.65 8.44 -9.43
CA PRO A 267 -11.91 8.09 -10.63
C PRO A 267 -11.33 9.30 -11.39
N GLU A 268 -10.16 9.11 -12.00
CA GLU A 268 -9.58 10.00 -13.00
C GLU A 268 -10.09 9.62 -14.39
N PRO A 269 -10.29 10.59 -15.31
CA PRO A 269 -10.72 10.30 -16.68
C PRO A 269 -9.64 9.59 -17.51
N THR A 270 -8.38 9.64 -17.08
CA THR A 270 -7.27 8.96 -17.75
C THR A 270 -6.36 8.37 -16.69
N VAL A 271 -6.11 7.07 -16.79
CA VAL A 271 -5.32 6.32 -15.83
C VAL A 271 -4.04 5.84 -16.48
N LYS A 272 -2.91 6.18 -15.87
CA LYS A 272 -1.58 5.67 -16.24
C LYS A 272 -1.02 4.83 -15.11
N LEU A 273 -0.59 3.61 -15.43
CA LEU A 273 -0.03 2.66 -14.48
C LEU A 273 1.43 2.40 -14.80
N SER A 274 2.28 2.48 -13.80
CA SER A 274 3.69 2.08 -13.85
C SER A 274 4.07 1.40 -12.55
N GLY A 275 5.21 0.72 -12.55
CA GLY A 275 5.78 0.18 -11.32
C GLY A 275 7.11 -0.51 -11.54
N LEU A 276 7.46 -1.38 -10.59
CA LEU A 276 8.69 -2.17 -10.58
C LEU A 276 8.35 -3.65 -10.66
N VAL A 277 9.16 -4.43 -11.35
CA VAL A 277 9.23 -5.88 -11.12
C VAL A 277 10.28 -6.14 -10.05
N THR A 278 9.89 -6.86 -8.98
CA THR A 278 10.77 -7.12 -7.83
C THR A 278 11.03 -8.61 -7.59
N ALA A 279 12.15 -8.91 -6.93
CA ALA A 279 12.66 -10.27 -6.80
C ALA A 279 12.27 -10.98 -5.49
N THR A 280 12.22 -12.31 -5.54
CA THR A 280 12.02 -13.19 -4.35
C THR A 280 13.13 -14.27 -4.28
N PRO A 281 14.42 -13.88 -4.21
CA PRO A 281 15.53 -14.83 -4.25
C PRO A 281 15.43 -15.85 -3.11
N GLY A 282 15.46 -17.14 -3.45
CA GLY A 282 15.36 -18.22 -2.46
C GLY A 282 14.07 -18.19 -1.63
N GLY A 283 12.99 -17.58 -2.15
CA GLY A 283 11.74 -17.42 -1.40
C GLY A 283 11.72 -16.23 -0.42
N VAL A 284 12.80 -15.44 -0.35
CA VAL A 284 12.88 -14.24 0.50
C VAL A 284 12.42 -13.03 -0.31
N PRO A 285 11.30 -12.37 0.05
CA PRO A 285 10.85 -11.17 -0.65
C PRO A 285 11.85 -10.02 -0.49
N THR A 286 12.30 -9.48 -1.63
CA THR A 286 13.07 -8.25 -1.73
C THR A 286 12.33 -7.25 -2.61
N ASN A 287 12.59 -5.97 -2.44
CA ASN A 287 12.08 -4.94 -3.34
C ASN A 287 13.13 -4.53 -4.39
N ARG A 288 14.17 -5.35 -4.58
CA ARG A 288 15.23 -5.16 -5.57
C ARG A 288 14.67 -5.36 -6.98
N PRO A 289 15.08 -4.52 -7.95
CA PRO A 289 14.58 -4.59 -9.31
C PRO A 289 15.01 -5.88 -10.03
N VAL A 290 14.16 -6.37 -10.92
CA VAL A 290 14.46 -7.49 -11.81
C VAL A 290 14.61 -6.96 -13.23
N SER A 291 15.77 -7.21 -13.83
CA SER A 291 16.04 -6.94 -15.25
C SER A 291 15.55 -8.08 -16.15
N GLY A 292 15.13 -7.75 -17.36
CA GLY A 292 14.75 -8.73 -18.38
C GLY A 292 13.38 -9.39 -18.16
N ALA A 293 12.58 -8.89 -17.21
CA ALA A 293 11.23 -9.39 -17.00
C ALA A 293 10.27 -8.78 -18.03
N SER A 294 9.42 -9.61 -18.63
CA SER A 294 8.37 -9.18 -19.55
C SER A 294 7.08 -8.91 -18.79
N VAL A 295 6.45 -7.78 -19.09
CA VAL A 295 5.16 -7.35 -18.55
C VAL A 295 4.23 -7.06 -19.71
N ASP A 296 3.18 -7.87 -19.84
CA ASP A 296 2.07 -7.64 -20.76
C ASP A 296 0.78 -7.36 -19.98
N ILE A 297 0.01 -6.36 -20.40
CA ILE A 297 -1.23 -5.96 -19.74
C ILE A 297 -2.38 -6.08 -20.72
N TYR A 298 -3.44 -6.78 -20.32
CA TYR A 298 -4.63 -6.97 -21.12
C TYR A 298 -5.86 -6.44 -20.41
N ARG A 299 -6.79 -5.88 -21.18
CA ARG A 299 -8.18 -5.75 -20.74
C ARG A 299 -8.80 -7.14 -20.70
N VAL A 300 -9.57 -7.44 -19.67
CA VAL A 300 -10.32 -8.71 -19.58
C VAL A 300 -11.82 -8.48 -19.38
N SER A 301 -12.60 -9.52 -19.65
CA SER A 301 -14.03 -9.59 -19.29
C SER A 301 -14.20 -9.71 -17.78
N ALA A 302 -15.09 -8.90 -17.21
CA ALA A 302 -15.43 -8.96 -15.78
C ALA A 302 -16.17 -10.25 -15.39
N ASP A 303 -16.75 -10.96 -16.35
CA ASP A 303 -17.55 -12.16 -16.11
C ASP A 303 -16.75 -13.44 -16.33
N THR A 304 -15.81 -13.43 -17.28
CA THR A 304 -15.11 -14.64 -17.73
C THR A 304 -13.59 -14.59 -17.55
N GLY A 305 -13.00 -13.43 -17.29
CA GLY A 305 -11.55 -13.24 -17.24
C GLY A 305 -10.86 -13.41 -18.60
N GLU A 306 -11.61 -13.52 -19.70
CA GLU A 306 -11.05 -13.62 -21.04
C GLU A 306 -10.55 -12.28 -21.55
N ARG A 307 -9.43 -12.29 -22.29
CA ARG A 307 -8.84 -11.10 -22.89
C ARG A 307 -9.77 -10.49 -23.93
N ILE A 308 -9.88 -9.16 -23.91
CA ILE A 308 -10.62 -8.38 -24.88
C ILE A 308 -9.62 -7.59 -25.73
N GLY A 309 -9.38 -8.06 -26.95
CA GLY A 309 -8.40 -7.45 -27.86
C GLY A 309 -6.95 -7.85 -27.57
N GLY A 310 -6.01 -7.10 -28.15
CA GLY A 310 -4.57 -7.28 -27.95
C GLY A 310 -4.07 -6.67 -26.62
N PRO A 311 -2.76 -6.78 -26.33
CA PRO A 311 -2.18 -6.15 -25.14
C PRO A 311 -2.34 -4.62 -25.19
N LEU A 312 -2.76 -4.04 -24.08
CA LEU A 312 -2.77 -2.60 -23.84
C LEU A 312 -1.36 -2.05 -23.65
N HIS A 313 -0.46 -2.90 -23.16
CA HIS A 313 0.94 -2.58 -22.91
C HIS A 313 1.77 -3.86 -22.99
N SER A 314 2.97 -3.75 -23.56
CA SER A 314 3.98 -4.80 -23.60
C SER A 314 5.35 -4.16 -23.41
N SER A 315 6.12 -4.63 -22.42
CA SER A 315 7.47 -4.13 -22.18
C SER A 315 8.36 -5.20 -21.56
N GLN A 316 9.67 -5.00 -21.71
CA GLN A 316 10.68 -5.72 -20.94
C GLN A 316 11.42 -4.75 -20.03
N THR A 317 11.66 -5.13 -18.77
CA THR A 317 12.33 -4.28 -17.79
C THR A 317 13.83 -4.15 -18.06
N SER A 318 14.37 -2.96 -17.85
CA SER A 318 15.81 -2.70 -17.77
C SER A 318 16.37 -3.01 -16.37
N ALA A 319 17.64 -2.67 -16.12
CA ALA A 319 18.33 -2.88 -14.84
C ALA A 319 17.63 -2.22 -13.64
N ASP A 320 16.86 -1.15 -13.88
CA ASP A 320 16.05 -0.46 -12.87
C ASP A 320 14.72 -1.16 -12.55
N GLY A 321 14.39 -2.25 -13.26
CA GLY A 321 13.19 -3.05 -13.03
C GLY A 321 11.87 -2.36 -13.38
N ARG A 322 11.91 -1.18 -13.99
CA ARG A 322 10.70 -0.37 -14.25
C ARG A 322 9.91 -0.91 -15.43
N TRP A 323 8.59 -0.86 -15.30
CA TRP A 323 7.63 -1.09 -16.38
C TRP A 323 6.64 0.08 -16.50
N GLY A 324 6.04 0.21 -17.68
CA GLY A 324 5.05 1.25 -17.99
C GLY A 324 5.68 2.55 -18.53
N PRO A 325 4.88 3.62 -18.70
CA PRO A 325 3.47 3.71 -18.34
C PRO A 325 2.54 2.98 -19.30
N ALA A 326 1.60 2.21 -18.75
CA ALA A 326 0.46 1.65 -19.45
C ALA A 326 -0.75 2.58 -19.28
N GLN A 327 -1.42 2.93 -20.38
CA GLN A 327 -2.66 3.71 -20.33
C GLN A 327 -3.87 2.76 -20.32
N VAL A 328 -4.78 2.94 -19.37
CA VAL A 328 -5.96 2.09 -19.18
C VAL A 328 -7.20 2.93 -18.91
N ASP A 329 -8.37 2.36 -19.15
CA ASP A 329 -9.65 2.93 -18.71
C ASP A 329 -9.88 2.61 -17.23
N PRO A 330 -10.38 3.57 -16.41
CA PRO A 330 -10.59 3.37 -14.99
C PRO A 330 -11.62 2.29 -14.62
N SER A 331 -12.44 1.86 -15.57
CA SER A 331 -13.50 0.85 -15.38
C SER A 331 -13.09 -0.58 -15.77
N TRP A 332 -11.94 -0.76 -16.42
CA TRP A 332 -11.55 -2.07 -16.95
C TRP A 332 -10.88 -2.94 -15.88
N PRO A 333 -11.34 -4.19 -15.67
CA PRO A 333 -10.51 -5.20 -15.03
C PRO A 333 -9.36 -5.58 -15.96
N LEU A 334 -8.21 -5.89 -15.36
CA LEU A 334 -6.96 -6.11 -16.08
C LEU A 334 -6.35 -7.46 -15.72
N GLU A 335 -5.68 -8.07 -16.70
CA GLU A 335 -4.71 -9.16 -16.49
C GLU A 335 -3.31 -8.60 -16.73
N PHE A 336 -2.43 -8.77 -15.74
CA PHE A 336 -1.00 -8.54 -15.86
C PHE A 336 -0.31 -9.88 -16.01
N VAL A 337 0.37 -10.10 -17.14
CA VAL A 337 1.20 -11.28 -17.37
C VAL A 337 2.64 -10.90 -17.08
N LEU A 338 3.22 -11.56 -16.08
CA LEU A 338 4.61 -11.39 -15.69
C LEU A 338 5.39 -12.66 -16.00
N THR A 339 6.43 -12.52 -16.82
CA THR A 339 7.45 -13.54 -17.03
C THR A 339 8.79 -12.97 -16.57
N SER A 340 9.40 -13.58 -15.56
CA SER A 340 10.71 -13.16 -15.03
C SER A 340 11.74 -14.28 -15.21
N PRO A 341 13.03 -13.95 -15.44
CA PRO A 341 14.08 -14.96 -15.54
C PRO A 341 14.10 -15.91 -14.32
N GLY A 342 14.06 -17.22 -14.58
CA GLY A 342 14.09 -18.25 -13.54
C GLY A 342 12.80 -18.41 -12.72
N ALA A 343 11.73 -17.68 -13.05
CA ALA A 343 10.43 -17.79 -12.39
C ALA A 343 9.38 -18.39 -13.33
N LEU A 344 8.27 -18.83 -12.74
CA LEU A 344 7.08 -19.24 -13.48
C LEU A 344 6.34 -18.02 -14.05
N THR A 345 5.48 -18.24 -15.06
CA THR A 345 4.65 -17.15 -15.60
C THR A 345 3.48 -16.89 -14.67
N THR A 346 3.37 -15.65 -14.21
CA THR A 346 2.33 -15.23 -13.27
C THR A 346 1.27 -14.41 -14.00
N HIS A 347 0.02 -14.82 -13.89
CA HIS A 347 -1.14 -14.11 -14.44
C HIS A 347 -1.89 -13.43 -13.28
N VAL A 348 -1.74 -12.12 -13.11
CA VAL A 348 -2.39 -11.36 -12.04
C VAL A 348 -3.62 -10.64 -12.56
N TYR A 349 -4.80 -11.07 -12.12
CA TYR A 349 -6.08 -10.42 -12.40
C TYR A 349 -6.36 -9.39 -11.30
N ARG A 350 -6.70 -8.17 -11.72
CA ARG A 350 -6.89 -7.02 -10.83
C ARG A 350 -8.23 -6.37 -11.09
N SER A 351 -8.86 -5.91 -10.01
CA SER A 351 -9.95 -4.94 -10.04
C SER A 351 -9.55 -3.68 -10.81
N PRO A 352 -10.53 -2.90 -11.33
CA PRO A 352 -10.24 -1.67 -12.04
C PRO A 352 -9.45 -0.66 -11.21
N PHE A 353 -8.60 0.10 -11.90
CA PHE A 353 -7.77 1.15 -11.31
C PHE A 353 -8.44 2.51 -11.52
N PRO A 354 -9.11 3.09 -10.51
CA PRO A 354 -9.85 4.33 -10.69
C PRO A 354 -8.91 5.53 -10.91
N ARG A 355 -7.65 5.46 -10.49
CA ARG A 355 -6.69 6.58 -10.59
C ARG A 355 -5.33 6.06 -11.01
N SER A 356 -4.52 6.96 -11.58
CA SER A 356 -3.14 6.65 -11.96
C SER A 356 -2.27 6.26 -10.75
N SER A 357 -1.23 5.47 -10.99
CA SER A 357 -0.27 5.07 -9.96
C SER A 357 1.05 4.66 -10.59
N ASP A 358 2.16 5.10 -10.01
CA ASP A 358 3.53 4.76 -10.43
C ASP A 358 4.19 3.70 -9.52
N ILE A 359 3.45 3.18 -8.54
CA ILE A 359 3.90 2.18 -7.57
C ILE A 359 3.14 0.86 -7.71
N VAL A 360 2.69 0.49 -8.91
CA VAL A 360 2.05 -0.80 -9.19
C VAL A 360 3.13 -1.87 -9.37
N HIS A 361 3.77 -2.27 -8.27
CA HIS A 361 4.84 -3.26 -8.33
C HIS A 361 4.29 -4.67 -8.58
N LEU A 362 5.02 -5.44 -9.38
CA LEU A 362 4.74 -6.82 -9.72
C LEU A 362 5.84 -7.72 -9.14
N ARG A 363 5.43 -8.89 -8.69
CA ARG A 363 6.32 -9.93 -8.18
C ARG A 363 5.79 -11.27 -8.65
N ALA A 364 6.69 -12.13 -9.13
CA ALA A 364 6.30 -13.46 -9.57
C ALA A 364 5.69 -14.24 -8.40
N ALA A 365 4.70 -15.09 -8.71
CA ALA A 365 4.13 -16.00 -7.72
C ALA A 365 5.22 -16.94 -7.17
N ARG A 366 4.91 -17.55 -6.01
CA ARG A 366 5.70 -18.66 -5.46
C ARG A 366 5.86 -19.78 -6.50
N PRO A 367 6.95 -20.58 -6.46
CA PRO A 367 7.04 -21.78 -7.29
C PRO A 367 5.89 -22.77 -7.01
N LEU A 368 5.71 -23.71 -7.93
CA LEU A 368 4.86 -24.87 -7.70
C LEU A 368 5.39 -25.66 -6.50
N LEU A 369 4.53 -25.91 -5.52
CA LEU A 369 4.86 -26.62 -4.28
C LEU A 369 4.57 -28.12 -4.43
N PRO A 370 5.14 -28.98 -3.56
CA PRO A 370 4.75 -30.40 -3.51
C PRO A 370 3.23 -30.60 -3.36
N ALA A 371 2.55 -29.72 -2.61
CA ALA A 371 1.11 -29.74 -2.45
C ALA A 371 0.32 -29.42 -3.74
N ASP A 372 0.98 -28.87 -4.76
CA ASP A 372 0.40 -28.58 -6.07
C ASP A 372 0.59 -29.73 -7.07
N ALA A 373 1.28 -30.81 -6.67
CA ALA A 373 1.52 -31.96 -7.54
C ALA A 373 0.21 -32.57 -8.07
N GLY A 374 0.15 -32.78 -9.38
CA GLY A 374 -1.04 -33.34 -10.05
C GLY A 374 -2.16 -32.34 -10.33
N ALA A 375 -2.06 -31.08 -9.87
CA ALA A 375 -3.02 -30.05 -10.24
C ALA A 375 -2.89 -29.70 -11.73
N GLY A 376 -4.02 -29.61 -12.43
CA GLY A 376 -4.09 -29.12 -13.81
C GLY A 376 -3.98 -27.59 -13.91
N ALA A 377 -4.55 -26.87 -12.94
CA ALA A 377 -4.40 -25.43 -12.78
C ALA A 377 -4.35 -25.02 -11.31
N ILE A 378 -3.73 -23.87 -11.05
CA ILE A 378 -3.60 -23.29 -9.70
C ILE A 378 -4.04 -21.83 -9.75
N VAL A 379 -4.97 -21.48 -8.86
CA VAL A 379 -5.44 -20.11 -8.67
C VAL A 379 -5.21 -19.70 -7.23
N LEU A 380 -4.57 -18.55 -7.05
CA LEU A 380 -4.43 -17.90 -5.75
C LEU A 380 -5.44 -16.77 -5.66
N MET A 381 -6.11 -16.60 -4.52
CA MET A 381 -6.75 -15.33 -4.18
C MET A 381 -5.88 -14.62 -3.15
N SER A 382 -5.41 -13.42 -3.48
CA SER A 382 -4.45 -12.66 -2.69
C SER A 382 -5.08 -11.37 -2.16
N ARG A 383 -4.84 -11.05 -0.88
CA ARG A 383 -5.27 -9.83 -0.20
C ARG A 383 -4.05 -9.05 0.33
N PRO A 384 -3.35 -8.26 -0.49
CA PRO A 384 -2.11 -7.59 -0.08
C PRO A 384 -2.28 -6.63 1.11
N ARG A 385 -3.44 -5.99 1.25
CA ARG A 385 -3.72 -4.91 2.22
C ARG A 385 -4.47 -5.39 3.47
N GLY A 386 -4.51 -6.69 3.71
CA GLY A 386 -5.25 -7.28 4.83
C GLY A 386 -4.99 -8.77 5.00
N TYR A 387 -5.72 -9.39 5.91
CA TYR A 387 -5.81 -10.83 6.10
C TYR A 387 -7.28 -11.28 6.03
N PHE A 388 -7.53 -12.51 5.62
CA PHE A 388 -8.87 -13.10 5.63
C PHE A 388 -9.27 -13.44 7.07
N GLY A 389 -10.36 -12.86 7.57
CA GLY A 389 -10.86 -13.06 8.93
C GLY A 389 -12.20 -13.78 8.98
N LEU A 390 -12.20 -15.10 9.14
CA LEU A 390 -13.46 -15.85 9.32
C LEU A 390 -13.90 -15.84 10.80
N PRO A 391 -15.20 -15.73 11.11
CA PRO A 391 -16.35 -15.55 10.21
C PRO A 391 -16.72 -14.07 9.97
N ARG A 392 -15.81 -13.12 10.30
CA ARG A 392 -16.05 -11.67 10.15
C ARG A 392 -16.26 -11.29 8.68
N ASP A 393 -15.46 -11.87 7.80
CA ASP A 393 -15.43 -11.58 6.38
C ASP A 393 -16.13 -12.66 5.57
N ILE A 394 -16.71 -12.26 4.43
CA ILE A 394 -17.11 -13.20 3.38
C ILE A 394 -15.88 -13.47 2.51
N VAL A 395 -15.41 -14.71 2.52
CA VAL A 395 -14.23 -15.14 1.73
C VAL A 395 -14.66 -16.34 0.89
N LEU A 396 -14.77 -16.16 -0.42
CA LEU A 396 -15.13 -17.25 -1.33
C LEU A 396 -14.11 -17.34 -2.47
N LEU A 397 -13.66 -18.55 -2.76
CA LEU A 397 -12.91 -18.86 -3.96
C LEU A 397 -13.63 -19.99 -4.69
N ASP A 398 -14.05 -19.72 -5.93
CA ASP A 398 -14.86 -20.63 -6.73
C ASP A 398 -16.20 -21.00 -6.05
N GLY A 399 -16.81 -20.01 -5.41
CA GLY A 399 -18.10 -20.16 -4.71
C GLY A 399 -18.03 -20.92 -3.38
N LYS A 400 -16.83 -21.22 -2.86
CA LYS A 400 -16.63 -21.97 -1.62
C LYS A 400 -15.80 -21.18 -0.62
N GLU A 401 -16.13 -21.32 0.65
CA GLU A 401 -15.26 -20.84 1.73
C GLU A 401 -13.96 -21.67 1.73
N PRO A 402 -12.77 -21.05 1.69
CA PRO A 402 -11.52 -21.79 1.63
C PRO A 402 -11.18 -22.52 2.93
N SER A 403 -10.70 -23.75 2.81
CA SER A 403 -10.30 -24.58 3.97
C SER A 403 -8.94 -24.20 4.57
N ASP A 404 -8.12 -23.42 3.85
CA ASP A 404 -6.79 -22.99 4.27
C ASP A 404 -6.78 -21.63 4.99
N VAL A 405 -7.95 -20.99 5.14
CA VAL A 405 -8.13 -19.77 5.96
C VAL A 405 -8.65 -20.17 7.34
N LYS A 406 -7.94 -19.77 8.39
CA LYS A 406 -8.31 -20.12 9.76
C LYS A 406 -9.29 -19.12 10.38
N PRO A 407 -10.30 -19.57 11.14
CA PRO A 407 -11.16 -18.67 11.89
C PRO A 407 -10.44 -18.03 13.09
N GLY A 408 -10.95 -16.86 13.52
CA GLY A 408 -10.43 -16.12 14.66
C GLY A 408 -9.55 -14.94 14.25
N VAL A 409 -8.37 -14.81 14.87
CA VAL A 409 -7.43 -13.72 14.57
C VAL A 409 -6.88 -13.89 13.14
N PRO A 410 -7.11 -12.93 12.23
CA PRO A 410 -6.74 -13.09 10.82
C PRO A 410 -5.22 -13.23 10.60
N THR A 411 -4.80 -14.29 9.90
CA THR A 411 -3.38 -14.55 9.61
C THR A 411 -3.04 -14.74 8.14
N ASP A 412 -4.02 -15.19 7.37
CA ASP A 412 -3.82 -15.67 6.00
C ASP A 412 -4.19 -14.57 5.01
N SER A 413 -3.24 -14.20 4.13
CA SER A 413 -3.48 -13.18 3.09
C SER A 413 -3.57 -13.77 1.70
N VAL A 414 -3.44 -15.09 1.59
CA VAL A 414 -3.54 -15.84 0.35
C VAL A 414 -4.26 -17.15 0.64
N THR A 415 -5.18 -17.53 -0.23
CA THR A 415 -5.77 -18.88 -0.26
C THR A 415 -5.53 -19.51 -1.64
N THR A 416 -5.41 -20.84 -1.69
CA THR A 416 -5.07 -21.59 -2.91
C THR A 416 -6.19 -22.53 -3.34
N LEU A 417 -6.63 -22.40 -4.60
CA LEU A 417 -7.45 -23.38 -5.30
C LEU A 417 -6.61 -24.19 -6.28
N ARG A 418 -6.82 -25.51 -6.27
CA ARG A 418 -6.22 -26.47 -7.20
C ARG A 418 -7.32 -27.15 -7.98
N LEU A 419 -7.17 -27.21 -9.30
CA LEU A 419 -8.19 -27.74 -10.21
C LEU A 419 -7.62 -28.89 -11.04
N PRO A 420 -8.45 -29.87 -11.44
CA PRO A 420 -8.03 -30.93 -12.35
C PRO A 420 -7.77 -30.40 -13.77
N ALA A 421 -7.02 -31.16 -14.58
CA ALA A 421 -6.66 -30.78 -15.94
C ALA A 421 -7.87 -30.51 -16.86
N ALA A 422 -9.00 -31.20 -16.62
CA ALA A 422 -10.23 -31.01 -17.37
C ALA A 422 -10.88 -29.63 -17.17
N GLU A 423 -10.48 -28.89 -16.14
CA GLU A 423 -11.03 -27.57 -15.79
C GLU A 423 -10.10 -26.40 -16.16
N VAL A 424 -9.01 -26.68 -16.89
CA VAL A 424 -8.09 -25.64 -17.36
C VAL A 424 -8.78 -24.74 -18.40
N GLY A 425 -8.55 -23.42 -18.30
CA GLY A 425 -9.11 -22.41 -19.19
C GLY A 425 -10.44 -21.82 -18.75
N ARG A 426 -11.08 -22.34 -17.68
CA ARG A 426 -12.35 -21.82 -17.16
C ARG A 426 -12.17 -20.60 -16.24
N PRO A 427 -13.22 -19.78 -16.05
CA PRO A 427 -13.21 -18.73 -15.03
C PRO A 427 -13.27 -19.30 -13.61
N VAL A 428 -12.57 -18.63 -12.69
CA VAL A 428 -12.64 -18.81 -11.24
C VAL A 428 -12.94 -17.46 -10.61
N VAL A 429 -13.98 -17.42 -9.77
CA VAL A 429 -14.42 -16.19 -9.09
C VAL A 429 -13.84 -16.15 -7.68
N GLY A 430 -13.07 -15.10 -7.37
CA GLY A 430 -12.69 -14.73 -6.01
C GLY A 430 -13.61 -13.64 -5.49
N VAL A 431 -14.14 -13.80 -4.28
CA VAL A 431 -14.97 -12.82 -3.57
C VAL A 431 -14.39 -12.57 -2.19
N PHE A 432 -14.17 -11.30 -1.87
CA PHE A 432 -13.89 -10.84 -0.52
C PHE A 432 -14.83 -9.69 -0.18
N ASN A 433 -15.75 -9.91 0.75
CA ASN A 433 -16.79 -8.95 1.11
C ASN A 433 -17.52 -8.40 -0.13
N LEU A 434 -17.23 -7.15 -0.52
CA LEU A 434 -17.84 -6.49 -1.68
C LEU A 434 -16.98 -6.53 -2.95
N GLU A 435 -15.72 -6.97 -2.86
CA GLU A 435 -14.83 -7.05 -4.00
C GLU A 435 -14.95 -8.43 -4.68
N ARG A 436 -15.09 -8.42 -6.00
CA ARG A 436 -15.19 -9.61 -6.85
C ARG A 436 -14.19 -9.52 -8.00
N ILE A 437 -13.36 -10.55 -8.17
CA ILE A 437 -12.39 -10.67 -9.26
C ILE A 437 -12.60 -12.01 -9.96
N VAL A 438 -12.57 -12.01 -11.29
CA VAL A 438 -12.59 -13.23 -12.09
C VAL A 438 -11.21 -13.45 -12.70
N ALA A 439 -10.63 -14.61 -12.40
CA ALA A 439 -9.38 -15.07 -12.98
C ALA A 439 -9.65 -16.23 -13.94
N ARG A 440 -9.03 -16.22 -15.12
CA ARG A 440 -8.99 -17.40 -15.99
C ARG A 440 -7.86 -18.34 -15.55
N THR A 441 -8.14 -19.63 -15.51
CA THR A 441 -7.17 -20.67 -15.12
C THR A 441 -6.18 -20.95 -16.25
N TRP A 442 -4.94 -21.23 -15.88
CA TRP A 442 -3.84 -21.52 -16.82
C TRP A 442 -3.20 -22.89 -16.50
N PRO A 443 -2.68 -23.62 -17.52
CA PRO A 443 -2.11 -24.95 -17.30
C PRO A 443 -0.88 -24.90 -16.38
N ALA A 444 -0.94 -25.60 -15.25
CA ALA A 444 0.20 -25.73 -14.34
C ALA A 444 1.37 -26.48 -14.99
N SER A 445 1.10 -27.37 -15.95
CA SER A 445 2.10 -28.07 -16.78
C SER A 445 2.96 -27.13 -17.63
N GLU A 446 2.50 -25.90 -17.87
CA GLU A 446 3.25 -24.85 -18.56
C GLU A 446 3.99 -23.92 -17.58
N ASN A 447 4.07 -24.29 -16.30
CA ASN A 447 4.67 -23.49 -15.24
C ASN A 447 3.97 -22.11 -15.14
N ARG A 448 2.65 -22.13 -14.97
CA ARG A 448 1.80 -20.93 -14.85
C ARG A 448 0.95 -20.95 -13.58
N ILE A 449 0.78 -19.78 -12.96
CA ILE A 449 -0.15 -19.56 -11.85
C ILE A 449 -1.02 -18.35 -12.14
N ALA A 450 -2.32 -18.45 -11.85
CA ALA A 450 -3.22 -17.31 -11.83
C ALA A 450 -3.37 -16.76 -10.40
N ILE A 451 -3.46 -15.43 -10.28
CA ILE A 451 -3.73 -14.73 -9.02
C ILE A 451 -4.91 -13.79 -9.24
N ALA A 452 -6.01 -13.98 -8.48
CA ALA A 452 -7.02 -12.96 -8.28
C ALA A 452 -6.55 -12.06 -7.11
N GLU A 453 -5.98 -10.89 -7.42
CA GLU A 453 -5.39 -10.00 -6.41
C GLU A 453 -6.32 -8.82 -6.07
N LEU A 454 -6.83 -8.88 -4.84
CA LEU A 454 -7.76 -7.91 -4.25
C LEU A 454 -7.08 -6.55 -4.04
N THR A 455 -7.86 -5.48 -4.23
CA THR A 455 -7.39 -4.11 -4.15
C THR A 455 -7.99 -3.33 -2.98
N TYR A 456 -9.26 -3.56 -2.63
CA TYR A 456 -10.07 -2.62 -1.82
C TYR A 456 -10.22 -2.97 -0.34
#